data_AF-A0A7S3WT58-F1
#
_entry.id   AF-A0A7S3WT58-F1
#
_cell.length_a   1.000
_cell.length_b   1.000
_cell.length_c   1.000
_cell.angle_alpha   90.00
_cell.angle_beta   90.00
_cell.angle_gamma   90.00
#
_symmetry.space_group_name_H-M   'P 1'
#
loop_
_entity.id
_entity.type
_entity.pdbx_description
1 polymer ?
#
loop_
_entity_poly.entity_id
_entity_poly.type
_entity_poly.pdbx_seq_one_letter_code
_entity_poly.pdbx_strand_id
1 'polypeptide(L)'
;MPARTVVFSQLDKPNDGDTPGHRPLRPDEFWQMAGRAGRRGMDELGYVIYAPTLSVAGLRNLASPIELREMLCGRMPSAVSQLTVDRPFVLRHLQRDIGPEVLDRTLKNDSMRRRAAAITTEIQAAMAAARAGLEGPDSDAAAARRIQAADRYAALEKRLAGASGDFGGTAVRLTPKQQKDARAEMGALRAEHGDDLPKIGAAVAGRKALQAELEATRTALRDDWAAAMRWLTDFEFVKAGGGLSPSESLTPRGRACAAFADGQPLIMGTIISDGWLAGLSLPEVCGWICLFLRERRIAQTAGEAARGELPSFSPALQEVYHATAELGEQLEVEFDTTLSKMMLDWCEKKDIGRVAGWLDAHMLGVFVKTVLRVVSYLDVTREVLLGLHEYELYNRLDHHTDLLLGGLVTNESLYLTMAD
;
A
#
# COMPACT_ATOMS: atom_id res chain seq x y z
N MET A 1 24.42 12.19 -11.18
CA MET A 1 25.24 12.91 -12.17
C MET A 1 24.59 14.25 -12.48
N PRO A 2 25.25 15.40 -12.28
CA PRO A 2 24.78 16.70 -12.75
C PRO A 2 25.07 16.89 -14.26
N ALA A 3 24.24 17.66 -14.94
CA ALA A 3 24.38 17.96 -16.37
C ALA A 3 24.37 19.47 -16.59
N ARG A 4 25.00 19.96 -17.66
CA ARG A 4 24.91 21.39 -18.02
C ARG A 4 23.47 21.80 -18.37
N THR A 5 22.78 20.92 -19.10
CA THR A 5 21.41 21.11 -19.57
C THR A 5 20.59 19.86 -19.31
N VAL A 6 19.35 20.03 -18.85
CA VAL A 6 18.34 18.97 -18.77
C VAL A 6 17.25 19.27 -19.80
N VAL A 7 16.85 18.26 -20.56
CA VAL A 7 15.82 18.39 -21.60
C VAL A 7 14.65 17.47 -21.27
N PHE A 8 13.44 18.03 -21.21
CA PHE A 8 12.19 17.31 -21.07
C PHE A 8 11.53 17.18 -22.45
N SER A 9 11.39 15.95 -22.95
CA SER A 9 10.59 15.66 -24.15
C SER A 9 9.10 15.51 -23.85
N GLN A 10 8.79 15.09 -22.62
CA GLN A 10 7.46 14.86 -22.08
C GLN A 10 7.38 15.41 -20.65
N LEU A 11 6.19 15.85 -20.24
CA LEU A 11 5.91 16.41 -18.90
C LEU A 11 4.86 15.59 -18.14
N ASP A 12 4.65 14.35 -18.59
CA ASP A 12 3.76 13.38 -18.02
C ASP A 12 4.49 12.06 -17.85
N LYS A 13 3.94 11.20 -16.98
CA LYS A 13 4.41 9.82 -16.81
C LYS A 13 3.20 8.89 -16.72
N PRO A 14 3.38 7.58 -16.99
CA PRO A 14 2.35 6.61 -16.71
C PRO A 14 1.85 6.73 -15.26
N ASN A 15 0.56 6.51 -15.07
CA ASN A 15 -0.01 6.47 -13.73
C ASN A 15 0.72 5.45 -12.85
N ASP A 16 0.88 5.78 -11.57
CA ASP A 16 1.50 4.88 -10.60
C ASP A 16 0.55 3.66 -10.40
N GLY A 17 1.09 2.44 -10.43
CA GLY A 17 0.30 1.20 -10.27
C GLY A 17 -0.34 0.67 -11.56
N ASP A 18 -1.52 0.04 -11.42
CA ASP A 18 -2.24 -0.64 -12.51
C ASP A 18 -3.31 0.25 -13.16
N THR A 19 -3.38 1.55 -12.81
CA THR A 19 -4.32 2.48 -13.45
C THR A 19 -3.82 2.81 -14.86
N PRO A 20 -4.62 2.56 -15.92
CA PRO A 20 -4.24 2.95 -17.28
C PRO A 20 -4.11 4.47 -17.41
N GLY A 21 -3.31 4.91 -18.38
CA GLY A 21 -3.16 6.32 -18.72
C GLY A 21 -1.96 7.00 -18.09
N HIS A 22 -1.88 8.30 -18.31
CA HIS A 22 -0.76 9.15 -17.93
C HIS A 22 -1.24 10.28 -17.03
N ARG A 23 -0.36 10.74 -16.14
CA ARG A 23 -0.56 11.94 -15.35
C ARG A 23 0.59 12.92 -15.54
N PRO A 24 0.34 14.24 -15.41
CA PRO A 24 1.40 15.22 -15.35
C PRO A 24 2.43 14.89 -14.26
N LEU A 25 3.67 15.33 -14.47
CA LEU A 25 4.70 15.32 -13.44
C LEU A 25 4.26 16.18 -12.26
N ARG A 26 4.48 15.67 -11.05
CA ARG A 26 4.29 16.48 -9.84
C ARG A 26 5.44 17.49 -9.70
N PRO A 27 5.25 18.57 -8.92
CA PRO A 27 6.30 19.55 -8.67
C PRO A 27 7.61 18.94 -8.14
N ASP A 28 7.53 17.98 -7.22
CA ASP A 28 8.71 17.28 -6.68
C ASP A 28 9.47 16.49 -7.74
N GLU A 29 8.75 15.77 -8.61
CA GLU A 29 9.33 14.96 -9.69
C GLU A 29 10.03 15.86 -10.71
N PHE A 30 9.37 16.97 -11.11
CA PHE A 30 9.96 17.95 -12.02
C PHE A 30 11.23 18.56 -11.43
N TRP A 31 11.17 19.10 -10.21
CA TRP A 31 12.34 19.74 -9.58
C TRP A 31 13.47 18.75 -9.28
N GLN A 32 13.17 17.49 -8.98
CA GLN A 32 14.19 16.45 -8.81
C GLN A 32 14.97 16.18 -10.10
N MET A 33 14.31 16.22 -11.26
CA MET A 33 14.94 16.04 -12.57
C MET A 33 15.61 17.33 -13.06
N ALA A 34 14.89 18.46 -13.04
CA ALA A 34 15.35 19.77 -13.50
C ALA A 34 16.52 20.29 -12.66
N GLY A 35 16.53 20.02 -11.35
CA GLY A 35 17.61 20.40 -10.44
C GLY A 35 18.94 19.70 -10.69
N ARG A 36 19.01 18.76 -11.64
CA ARG A 36 20.28 18.21 -12.14
C ARG A 36 20.98 19.13 -13.13
N ALA A 37 20.30 20.17 -13.65
CA ALA A 37 20.87 21.16 -14.54
C ALA A 37 21.80 22.13 -13.79
N GLY A 38 22.97 22.40 -14.38
CA GLY A 38 24.02 23.23 -13.81
C GLY A 38 25.00 22.41 -12.97
N ARG A 39 26.27 22.39 -13.39
CA ARG A 39 27.36 21.74 -12.64
C ARG A 39 28.00 22.77 -11.71
N ARG A 40 27.88 22.53 -10.40
CA ARG A 40 28.43 23.40 -9.35
C ARG A 40 29.93 23.63 -9.58
N GLY A 41 30.34 24.90 -9.67
CA GLY A 41 31.73 25.31 -9.88
C GLY A 41 32.21 25.25 -11.33
N MET A 42 31.37 24.84 -12.29
CA MET A 42 31.70 24.83 -13.73
C MET A 42 30.77 25.69 -14.56
N ASP A 43 29.46 25.67 -14.26
CA ASP A 43 28.45 26.42 -15.00
C ASP A 43 27.89 27.55 -14.13
N GLU A 44 27.79 28.76 -14.69
CA GLU A 44 27.14 29.92 -14.03
C GLU A 44 25.61 29.72 -13.91
N LEU A 45 25.01 29.10 -14.92
CA LEU A 45 23.58 28.82 -15.01
C LEU A 45 23.35 27.37 -15.48
N GLY A 46 22.33 26.72 -14.91
CA GLY A 46 21.81 25.45 -15.41
C GLY A 46 20.64 25.69 -16.37
N TYR A 47 20.65 25.04 -17.54
CA TYR A 47 19.58 25.19 -18.52
C TYR A 47 18.57 24.05 -18.42
N VAL A 48 17.29 24.39 -18.35
CA VAL A 48 16.19 23.41 -18.39
C VAL A 48 15.34 23.74 -19.62
N ILE A 49 15.25 22.78 -20.54
CA ILE A 49 14.56 22.95 -21.82
C ILE A 49 13.38 22.00 -21.87
N TYR A 50 12.19 22.51 -22.11
CA TYR A 50 11.04 21.69 -22.50
C TYR A 50 10.95 21.71 -24.03
N ALA A 51 11.17 20.56 -24.64
CA ALA A 51 11.18 20.34 -26.08
C ALA A 51 10.10 19.30 -26.43
N PRO A 52 8.82 19.70 -26.50
CA PRO A 52 7.73 18.76 -26.73
C PRO A 52 7.89 18.06 -28.08
N THR A 53 8.04 16.75 -28.05
CA THR A 53 7.93 15.90 -29.25
C THR A 53 6.47 15.53 -29.49
N LEU A 54 6.09 15.23 -30.74
CA LEU A 54 4.76 14.66 -31.02
C LEU A 54 4.60 13.38 -30.17
N SER A 55 3.50 13.25 -29.43
CA SER A 55 3.25 12.06 -28.60
C SER A 55 3.00 10.83 -29.47
N VAL A 56 3.36 9.66 -28.94
CA VAL A 56 3.09 8.33 -29.52
C VAL A 56 1.58 8.11 -29.76
N ALA A 57 0.71 8.90 -29.13
CA ALA A 57 -0.75 8.85 -29.27
C ALA A 57 -1.34 9.96 -30.19
N GLY A 58 -0.53 10.68 -30.97
CA GLY A 58 -1.02 11.63 -31.98
C GLY A 58 -1.69 12.90 -31.45
N LEU A 59 -1.71 13.12 -30.13
CA LEU A 59 -2.21 14.34 -29.51
C LEU A 59 -1.08 15.34 -29.27
N ARG A 60 -1.41 16.65 -29.32
CA ARG A 60 -0.49 17.74 -29.02
C ARG A 60 -0.01 17.60 -27.57
N ASN A 61 1.22 17.16 -27.39
CA ASN A 61 1.94 17.09 -26.12
C ASN A 61 2.35 18.47 -25.61
N LEU A 62 1.44 19.45 -25.66
CA LEU A 62 1.66 20.79 -25.13
C LEU A 62 0.90 20.88 -23.81
N ALA A 63 1.66 20.93 -22.71
CA ALA A 63 1.08 21.20 -21.40
C ALA A 63 0.37 22.56 -21.40
N SER A 64 -0.84 22.61 -20.84
CA SER A 64 -1.56 23.87 -20.72
C SER A 64 -0.82 24.83 -19.78
N PRO A 65 -1.03 26.16 -19.89
CA PRO A 65 -0.44 27.12 -18.97
C PRO A 65 -0.78 26.84 -17.50
N ILE A 66 -1.94 26.24 -17.23
CA ILE A 66 -2.39 25.89 -15.87
C ILE A 66 -1.57 24.71 -15.35
N GLU A 67 -1.42 23.64 -16.13
CA GLU A 67 -0.62 22.47 -15.75
C GLU A 67 0.85 22.84 -15.58
N LEU A 68 1.40 23.67 -16.48
CA LEU A 68 2.77 24.18 -16.34
C LEU A 68 2.93 25.00 -15.06
N ARG A 69 2.00 25.90 -14.75
CA ARG A 69 2.05 26.68 -13.52
C ARG A 69 1.97 25.78 -12.30
N GLU A 70 1.09 24.79 -12.30
CA GLU A 70 0.96 23.85 -11.18
C GLU A 70 2.23 23.01 -11.00
N MET A 71 2.82 22.50 -12.08
CA MET A 71 4.07 21.74 -12.02
C MET A 71 5.26 22.60 -11.53
N LEU A 72 5.38 23.84 -12.02
CA LEU A 72 6.52 24.72 -11.70
C LEU A 72 6.40 25.39 -10.32
N CYS A 73 5.20 25.86 -9.98
CA CYS A 73 4.93 26.72 -8.84
C CYS A 73 3.90 26.15 -7.85
N GLY A 74 3.41 24.93 -8.09
CA GLY A 74 2.46 24.26 -7.21
C GLY A 74 3.07 23.86 -5.88
N ARG A 75 2.21 23.37 -4.99
CA ARG A 75 2.61 22.98 -3.64
C ARG A 75 3.41 21.68 -3.69
N MET A 76 4.62 21.70 -3.13
CA MET A 76 5.41 20.48 -2.94
C MET A 76 4.63 19.49 -2.04
N PRO A 77 4.57 18.19 -2.41
CA PRO A 77 3.90 17.20 -1.58
C PRO A 77 4.59 17.10 -0.21
N SER A 78 3.79 17.03 0.84
CA SER A 78 4.30 16.82 2.20
C SER A 78 4.67 15.35 2.41
N ALA A 79 5.67 15.10 3.25
CA ALA A 79 5.98 13.75 3.70
C ALA A 79 4.76 13.14 4.41
N VAL A 80 4.28 12.01 3.89
CA VAL A 80 3.19 11.23 4.46
C VAL A 80 3.71 9.84 4.84
N SER A 81 3.22 9.29 5.95
CA SER A 81 3.60 7.95 6.39
C SER A 81 3.05 6.89 5.42
N GLN A 82 3.94 6.04 4.90
CA GLN A 82 3.58 4.87 4.06
C GLN A 82 3.38 3.59 4.87
N LEU A 83 3.38 3.68 6.20
CA LEU A 83 3.22 2.53 7.10
C LEU A 83 1.85 1.85 6.93
N THR A 84 1.89 0.57 6.58
CA THR A 84 0.76 -0.36 6.63
C THR A 84 0.94 -1.32 7.81
N VAL A 85 -0.11 -1.49 8.62
CA VAL A 85 -0.13 -2.48 9.70
C VAL A 85 -0.88 -3.69 9.16
N ASP A 86 -0.12 -4.60 8.54
CA ASP A 86 -0.64 -5.83 7.95
C ASP A 86 -0.16 -7.07 8.72
N ARG A 87 -0.65 -8.25 8.32
CA ARG A 87 -0.32 -9.52 8.97
C ARG A 87 1.20 -9.80 8.96
N PRO A 88 1.95 -9.61 7.84
CA PRO A 88 3.41 -9.73 7.86
C PRO A 88 4.10 -8.74 8.80
N PHE A 89 3.61 -7.49 8.89
CA PHE A 89 4.12 -6.51 9.84
C PHE A 89 4.00 -7.02 11.28
N VAL A 90 2.82 -7.52 11.67
CA VAL A 90 2.59 -8.07 13.01
C VAL A 90 3.52 -9.25 13.29
N LEU A 91 3.57 -10.25 12.40
CA LEU A 91 4.42 -11.45 12.57
C LEU A 91 5.90 -11.09 12.80
N ARG A 92 6.45 -10.16 12.02
CA ARG A 92 7.85 -9.72 12.17
C ARG A 92 8.13 -9.03 13.50
N HIS A 93 7.17 -8.29 14.04
CA HIS A 93 7.33 -7.64 15.33
C HIS A 93 7.21 -8.65 16.47
N LEU A 94 6.24 -9.57 16.40
CA LEU A 94 6.13 -10.68 17.35
C LEU A 94 7.41 -11.51 17.40
N GLN A 95 8.01 -11.83 16.24
CA GLN A 95 9.26 -12.59 16.18
C GLN A 95 10.42 -11.90 16.90
N ARG A 96 10.39 -10.56 16.99
CA ARG A 96 11.39 -9.73 17.68
C ARG A 96 11.02 -9.43 19.14
N ASP A 97 10.00 -10.11 19.68
CA ASP A 97 9.44 -9.84 21.01
C ASP A 97 8.89 -8.42 21.19
N ILE A 98 8.34 -7.84 20.11
CA ILE A 98 7.75 -6.50 20.09
C ILE A 98 6.23 -6.60 19.90
N GLY A 99 5.47 -5.97 20.80
CA GLY A 99 4.02 -5.89 20.76
C GLY A 99 3.47 -4.63 20.09
N PRO A 100 2.17 -4.34 20.26
CA PRO A 100 1.50 -3.20 19.63
C PRO A 100 2.03 -1.82 20.08
N GLU A 101 2.81 -1.75 21.16
CA GLU A 101 3.47 -0.53 21.64
C GLU A 101 4.43 0.09 20.62
N VAL A 102 4.90 -0.69 19.63
CA VAL A 102 5.71 -0.14 18.52
C VAL A 102 4.96 0.94 17.74
N LEU A 103 3.62 0.81 17.64
CA LEU A 103 2.76 1.74 16.92
C LEU A 103 2.83 3.14 17.51
N ASP A 104 3.08 3.24 18.82
CA ASP A 104 3.12 4.53 19.52
C ASP A 104 4.25 5.44 19.05
N ARG A 105 5.32 4.85 18.49
CA ARG A 105 6.51 5.57 17.99
C ARG A 105 6.47 5.88 16.50
N THR A 106 5.38 5.55 15.82
CA THR A 106 5.29 5.68 14.35
C THR A 106 4.86 7.08 13.90
N LEU A 107 5.35 7.51 12.74
CA LEU A 107 4.91 8.75 12.10
C LEU A 107 3.41 8.74 11.79
N LYS A 108 2.85 7.56 11.44
CA LYS A 108 1.41 7.40 11.19
C LYS A 108 0.60 7.72 12.45
N ASN A 109 1.00 7.19 13.60
CA ASN A 109 0.35 7.48 14.87
C ASN A 109 0.46 8.96 15.24
N ASP A 110 1.62 9.59 15.04
CA ASP A 110 1.77 11.03 15.25
C ASP A 110 0.82 11.86 14.35
N SER A 111 0.72 11.51 13.07
CA SER A 111 -0.22 12.18 12.15
C SER A 111 -1.68 12.01 12.57
N MET A 112 -2.07 10.82 13.04
CA MET A 112 -3.40 10.54 13.56
C MET A 112 -3.68 11.31 14.85
N ARG A 113 -2.71 11.40 15.77
CA ARG A 113 -2.82 12.21 17.00
C ARG A 113 -3.03 13.68 16.69
N ARG A 114 -2.29 14.24 15.72
CA ARG A 114 -2.49 15.63 15.27
C ARG A 114 -3.88 15.83 14.66
N ARG A 115 -4.37 14.88 13.85
CA ARG A 115 -5.74 14.93 13.31
C ARG A 115 -6.79 14.86 14.42
N ALA A 116 -6.63 13.94 15.37
CA ALA A 116 -7.52 13.82 16.53
C ALA A 116 -7.56 15.11 17.38
N ALA A 117 -6.42 15.77 17.57
CA ALA A 117 -6.36 17.07 18.26
C ALA A 117 -7.09 18.18 17.48
N ALA A 118 -6.93 18.22 16.15
CA ALA A 118 -7.66 19.14 15.28
C ALA A 118 -9.18 18.92 15.36
N ILE A 119 -9.63 17.67 15.22
CA ILE A 119 -11.06 17.32 15.35
C ILE A 119 -11.61 17.68 16.73
N THR A 120 -10.84 17.43 17.80
CA THR A 120 -11.24 17.80 19.16
C THR A 120 -11.46 19.31 19.28
N THR A 121 -10.58 20.11 18.65
CA THR A 121 -10.71 21.57 18.61
C THR A 121 -11.95 22.01 17.82
N GLU A 122 -12.23 21.37 16.68
CA GLU A 122 -13.44 21.62 15.88
C GLU A 122 -14.72 21.30 16.67
N ILE A 123 -14.76 20.17 17.37
CA ILE A 123 -15.88 19.78 18.24
C ILE A 123 -16.04 20.78 19.39
N GLN A 124 -14.95 21.18 20.04
CA GLN A 124 -14.99 22.17 21.12
C GLN A 124 -15.52 23.52 20.63
N ALA A 125 -15.12 23.98 19.45
CA ALA A 125 -15.64 25.20 18.86
C ALA A 125 -17.16 25.11 18.58
N ALA A 126 -17.63 23.97 18.06
CA ALA A 126 -19.06 23.72 17.86
C ALA A 126 -19.84 23.71 19.19
N MET A 127 -19.30 23.05 20.22
CA MET A 127 -19.91 23.02 21.56
C MET A 127 -19.93 24.41 22.20
N ALA A 128 -18.88 25.21 22.03
CA ALA A 128 -18.80 26.58 22.52
C ALA A 128 -19.87 27.48 21.86
N ALA A 129 -20.11 27.31 20.56
CA ALA A 129 -21.18 28.03 19.86
C ALA A 129 -22.58 27.71 20.44
N ALA A 130 -22.82 26.45 20.83
CA ALA A 130 -24.07 26.05 21.48
C ALA A 130 -24.21 26.57 22.93
N ARG A 131 -23.08 26.70 23.63
CA ARG A 131 -23.00 27.23 25.01
C ARG A 131 -23.08 28.76 25.08
N ALA A 132 -22.85 29.46 23.97
CA ALA A 132 -22.87 30.92 23.93
C ALA A 132 -24.17 31.51 24.52
N GLY A 133 -24.02 32.39 25.52
CA GLY A 133 -25.12 33.03 26.24
C GLY A 133 -25.74 32.22 27.38
N LEU A 134 -25.20 31.04 27.70
CA LEU A 134 -25.62 30.22 28.85
C LEU A 134 -24.61 30.35 30.00
N GLU A 135 -25.04 30.92 31.12
CA GLU A 135 -24.23 31.09 32.34
C GLU A 135 -24.77 30.22 33.50
N GLY A 136 -23.88 29.75 34.38
CA GLY A 136 -24.23 28.96 35.56
C GLY A 136 -23.84 27.47 35.51
N PRO A 137 -24.03 26.73 36.62
CA PRO A 137 -23.61 25.33 36.75
C PRO A 137 -24.36 24.37 35.81
N ASP A 138 -25.55 24.73 35.35
CA ASP A 138 -26.36 23.94 34.41
C ASP A 138 -26.11 24.28 32.94
N SER A 139 -25.14 25.16 32.64
CA SER A 139 -24.88 25.65 31.28
C SER A 139 -24.55 24.53 30.28
N ASP A 140 -23.85 23.47 30.71
CA ASP A 140 -23.53 22.33 29.85
C ASP A 140 -24.76 21.45 29.55
N ALA A 141 -25.64 21.25 30.54
CA ALA A 141 -26.91 20.53 30.35
C ALA A 141 -27.90 21.32 29.49
N ALA A 142 -27.91 22.65 29.60
CA ALA A 142 -28.68 23.54 28.74
C ALA A 142 -28.13 23.55 27.30
N ALA A 143 -26.80 23.59 27.12
CA ALA A 143 -26.17 23.49 25.81
C ALA A 143 -26.49 22.14 25.13
N ALA A 144 -26.45 21.03 25.87
CA ALA A 144 -26.82 19.71 25.36
C ALA A 144 -28.28 19.65 24.87
N ARG A 145 -29.22 20.22 25.63
CA ARG A 145 -30.63 20.35 25.21
C ARG A 145 -30.78 21.21 23.95
N ARG A 146 -30.07 22.34 23.90
CA ARG A 146 -30.05 23.24 22.73
C ARG A 146 -29.52 22.56 21.47
N ILE A 147 -28.48 21.71 21.61
CA ILE A 147 -27.95 20.89 20.50
C ILE A 147 -29.00 19.88 20.02
N GLN A 148 -29.69 19.19 20.95
CA GLN A 148 -30.75 18.24 20.56
C GLN A 148 -31.91 18.95 19.84
N ALA A 149 -32.29 20.13 20.30
CA ALA A 149 -33.29 20.97 19.65
C ALA A 149 -32.84 21.43 18.25
N ALA A 150 -31.57 21.80 18.09
CA ALA A 150 -31.01 22.20 16.81
C ALA A 150 -30.92 21.03 15.80
N ASP A 151 -30.52 19.83 16.25
CA ASP A 151 -30.54 18.60 15.44
C ASP A 151 -31.98 18.29 14.95
N ARG A 152 -32.98 18.40 15.84
CA ARG A 152 -34.39 18.18 15.51
C ARG A 152 -34.91 19.23 14.53
N TYR A 153 -34.58 20.50 14.76
CA TYR A 153 -34.94 21.60 13.87
C TYR A 153 -34.39 21.37 12.45
N ALA A 154 -33.10 21.01 12.32
CA ALA A 154 -32.47 20.73 11.03
C ALA A 154 -33.07 19.50 10.31
N ALA A 155 -33.46 18.46 11.07
CA ALA A 155 -34.14 17.31 10.51
C ALA A 155 -35.54 17.64 9.97
N LEU A 156 -36.31 18.47 10.70
CA LEU A 156 -37.62 18.96 10.25
C LEU A 156 -37.50 19.86 9.02
N GLU A 157 -36.47 20.71 8.96
CA GLU A 157 -36.17 21.56 7.80
C GLU A 157 -35.85 20.73 6.54
N LYS A 158 -35.00 19.69 6.66
CA LYS A 158 -34.72 18.74 5.56
C LYS A 158 -35.98 18.00 5.10
N ARG A 159 -36.84 17.58 6.03
CA ARG A 159 -38.12 16.92 5.71
C ARG A 159 -39.08 17.85 4.98
N LEU A 160 -39.16 19.12 5.37
CA LEU A 160 -39.97 20.14 4.69
C LEU A 160 -39.44 20.51 3.31
N ALA A 161 -38.12 20.49 3.12
CA ALA A 161 -37.47 20.68 1.83
C ALA A 161 -37.62 19.48 0.86
N GLY A 162 -38.24 18.38 1.31
CA GLY A 162 -38.43 17.17 0.49
C GLY A 162 -37.18 16.29 0.37
N ALA A 163 -36.14 16.56 1.16
CA ALA A 163 -34.90 15.81 1.20
C ALA A 163 -34.91 14.78 2.33
N SER A 164 -35.76 13.76 2.22
CA SER A 164 -35.62 12.54 3.04
C SER A 164 -35.04 11.43 2.16
N GLY A 165 -33.73 11.20 2.26
CA GLY A 165 -33.07 10.04 1.65
C GLY A 165 -33.02 8.88 2.64
N ASP A 166 -33.55 7.73 2.23
CA ASP A 166 -32.93 6.40 2.41
C ASP A 166 -33.70 5.23 1.73
N PHE A 167 -34.79 5.50 1.01
CA PHE A 167 -35.46 4.51 0.15
C PHE A 167 -35.66 5.05 -1.27
N GLY A 168 -34.82 4.59 -2.20
CA GLY A 168 -34.99 4.68 -3.66
C GLY A 168 -35.73 5.90 -4.21
N GLY A 169 -35.04 7.05 -4.33
CA GLY A 169 -35.35 8.11 -5.30
C GLY A 169 -36.73 8.78 -5.30
N THR A 170 -37.64 8.43 -4.39
CA THR A 170 -39.03 8.91 -4.41
C THR A 170 -39.21 9.97 -3.33
N ALA A 171 -39.23 11.24 -3.72
CA ALA A 171 -39.45 12.36 -2.79
C ALA A 171 -40.85 12.24 -2.15
N VAL A 172 -40.91 11.79 -0.89
CA VAL A 172 -42.15 11.72 -0.12
C VAL A 172 -42.59 13.16 0.20
N ARG A 173 -43.51 13.71 -0.59
CA ARG A 173 -44.14 15.00 -0.30
C ARG A 173 -45.02 14.86 0.94
N LEU A 174 -44.65 15.56 2.02
CA LEU A 174 -45.42 15.61 3.26
C LEU A 174 -46.84 16.14 3.00
N THR A 175 -47.83 15.56 3.67
CA THR A 175 -49.22 16.05 3.62
C THR A 175 -49.35 17.46 4.20
N PRO A 176 -50.36 18.26 3.80
CA PRO A 176 -50.55 19.62 4.32
C PRO A 176 -50.66 19.69 5.85
N LYS A 177 -51.22 18.65 6.49
CA LYS A 177 -51.28 18.52 7.95
C LYS A 177 -49.89 18.32 8.56
N GLN A 178 -49.10 17.38 8.02
CA GLN A 178 -47.72 17.14 8.47
C GLN A 178 -46.80 18.34 8.26
N GLN A 179 -47.00 19.11 7.19
CA GLN A 179 -46.24 20.36 6.96
C GLN A 179 -46.61 21.44 8.00
N LYS A 180 -47.90 21.54 8.37
CA LYS A 180 -48.37 22.46 9.41
C LYS A 180 -47.82 22.06 10.78
N ASP A 181 -47.85 20.77 11.12
CA ASP A 181 -47.37 20.24 12.38
C ASP A 181 -45.84 20.43 12.51
N ALA A 182 -45.06 20.16 11.44
CA ALA A 182 -43.62 20.39 11.42
C ALA A 182 -43.26 21.88 11.57
N ARG A 183 -44.00 22.79 10.94
CA ARG A 183 -43.79 24.23 11.10
C ARG A 183 -44.15 24.71 12.51
N ALA A 184 -45.19 24.16 13.13
CA ALA A 184 -45.57 24.47 14.50
C ALA A 184 -44.50 23.99 15.50
N GLU A 185 -43.97 22.78 15.32
CA GLU A 185 -42.88 22.22 16.13
C GLU A 185 -41.59 23.04 15.99
N MET A 186 -41.21 23.44 14.78
CA MET A 186 -40.07 24.34 14.55
C MET A 186 -40.25 25.71 15.23
N GLY A 187 -41.48 26.24 15.23
CA GLY A 187 -41.81 27.47 15.95
C GLY A 187 -41.69 27.33 17.47
N ALA A 188 -42.14 26.19 18.02
CA ALA A 188 -42.01 25.89 19.45
C ALA A 188 -40.53 25.76 19.87
N LEU A 189 -39.71 25.07 19.08
CA LEU A 189 -38.27 24.92 19.34
C LEU A 189 -37.53 26.27 19.33
N ARG A 190 -37.90 27.20 18.43
CA ARG A 190 -37.35 28.57 18.43
C ARG A 190 -37.80 29.40 19.63
N ALA A 191 -39.07 29.26 20.04
CA ALA A 191 -39.58 29.94 21.21
C ALA A 191 -38.90 29.48 22.52
N GLU A 192 -38.55 28.20 22.63
CA GLU A 192 -37.90 27.62 23.80
C GLU A 192 -36.38 27.89 23.85
N HIS A 193 -35.69 27.85 22.70
CA HIS A 193 -34.22 27.88 22.65
C HIS A 193 -33.60 29.10 21.95
N GLY A 194 -34.43 30.06 21.57
CA GLY A 194 -34.07 31.32 20.92
C GLY A 194 -33.99 31.24 19.38
N ASP A 195 -34.10 32.41 18.74
CA ASP A 195 -34.13 32.52 17.26
C ASP A 195 -32.81 32.15 16.57
N ASP A 196 -31.70 32.10 17.30
CA ASP A 196 -30.38 31.68 16.78
C ASP A 196 -30.23 30.16 16.62
N LEU A 197 -31.26 29.37 16.94
CA LEU A 197 -31.25 27.91 16.83
C LEU A 197 -30.77 27.38 15.44
N PRO A 198 -31.14 27.97 14.29
CA PRO A 198 -30.63 27.53 12.99
C PRO A 198 -29.12 27.76 12.81
N LYS A 199 -28.57 28.86 13.35
CA LYS A 199 -27.12 29.14 13.30
C LYS A 199 -26.33 28.13 14.14
N ILE A 200 -26.88 27.75 15.28
CA ILE A 200 -26.32 26.71 16.15
C ILE A 200 -26.42 25.34 15.49
N GLY A 201 -27.54 25.05 14.82
CA GLY A 201 -27.71 23.85 14.00
C GLY A 201 -26.65 23.74 12.91
N ALA A 202 -26.32 24.84 12.23
CA ALA A 202 -25.23 24.88 11.25
C ALA A 202 -23.84 24.73 11.88
N ALA A 203 -23.58 25.34 13.04
CA ALA A 203 -22.30 25.24 13.74
C ALA A 203 -22.04 23.85 14.35
N VAL A 204 -23.10 23.14 14.74
CA VAL A 204 -23.03 21.78 15.32
C VAL A 204 -23.29 20.71 14.26
N ALA A 205 -23.62 21.11 13.03
CA ALA A 205 -23.76 20.20 11.90
C ALA A 205 -22.45 19.43 11.70
N GLY A 206 -22.55 18.11 11.57
CA GLY A 206 -21.38 17.26 11.40
C GLY A 206 -20.64 16.90 12.70
N ARG A 207 -21.01 17.43 13.87
CA ARG A 207 -20.39 17.04 15.16
C ARG A 207 -20.42 15.52 15.41
N LYS A 208 -21.53 14.85 15.10
CA LYS A 208 -21.63 13.39 15.25
C LYS A 208 -20.67 12.65 14.31
N ALA A 209 -20.49 13.15 13.09
CA ALA A 209 -19.52 12.60 12.14
C ALA A 209 -18.08 12.83 12.62
N LEU A 210 -17.76 14.05 13.10
CA LEU A 210 -16.47 14.37 13.70
C LEU A 210 -16.18 13.51 14.95
N GLN A 211 -17.19 13.25 15.80
CA GLN A 211 -17.04 12.35 16.94
C GLN A 211 -16.73 10.92 16.50
N ALA A 212 -17.44 10.41 15.48
CA ALA A 212 -17.14 9.10 14.92
C ALA A 212 -15.73 9.04 14.29
N GLU A 213 -15.32 10.08 13.56
CA GLU A 213 -13.98 10.20 12.98
C GLU A 213 -12.90 10.27 14.07
N LEU A 214 -13.14 10.98 15.17
CA LEU A 214 -12.21 11.09 16.29
C LEU A 214 -11.94 9.73 16.92
N GLU A 215 -13.00 8.98 17.22
CA GLU A 215 -12.86 7.64 17.81
C GLU A 215 -12.18 6.68 16.85
N ALA A 216 -12.59 6.67 15.57
CA ALA A 216 -11.93 5.86 14.54
C ALA A 216 -10.44 6.21 14.40
N THR A 217 -10.08 7.50 14.40
CA THR A 217 -8.69 7.95 14.27
C THR A 217 -7.82 7.54 15.46
N ARG A 218 -8.39 7.49 16.67
CA ARG A 218 -7.66 7.13 17.90
C ARG A 218 -7.32 5.65 17.97
N THR A 219 -8.20 4.78 17.48
CA THR A 219 -8.04 3.34 17.60
C THR A 219 -7.55 2.67 16.32
N ALA A 220 -7.65 3.33 15.15
CA ALA A 220 -7.35 2.75 13.83
C ALA A 220 -6.13 1.82 13.78
N LEU A 221 -4.95 2.27 14.23
CA LEU A 221 -3.74 1.43 14.17
C LEU A 221 -3.78 0.23 15.11
N ARG A 222 -4.40 0.39 16.29
CA ARG A 222 -4.59 -0.73 17.23
C ARG A 222 -5.65 -1.69 16.75
N ASP A 223 -6.68 -1.18 16.06
CA ASP A 223 -7.71 -1.99 15.42
C ASP A 223 -7.14 -2.79 14.25
N ASP A 224 -6.27 -2.19 13.42
CA ASP A 224 -5.52 -2.86 12.35
C ASP A 224 -4.66 -4.00 12.93
N TRP A 225 -3.90 -3.73 13.99
CA TRP A 225 -3.09 -4.74 14.68
C TRP A 225 -3.97 -5.86 15.25
N ALA A 226 -5.06 -5.51 15.94
CA ALA A 226 -5.97 -6.49 16.53
C ALA A 226 -6.66 -7.35 15.46
N ALA A 227 -7.05 -6.77 14.32
CA ALA A 227 -7.62 -7.49 13.19
C ALA A 227 -6.60 -8.47 12.58
N ALA A 228 -5.36 -8.04 12.41
CA ALA A 228 -4.28 -8.91 11.97
C ALA A 228 -4.01 -10.04 12.97
N MET A 229 -3.96 -9.76 14.27
CA MET A 229 -3.79 -10.77 15.32
C MET A 229 -4.91 -11.80 15.34
N ARG A 230 -6.18 -11.37 15.23
CA ARG A 230 -7.32 -12.30 15.17
C ARG A 230 -7.17 -13.27 14.01
N TRP A 231 -6.91 -12.73 12.81
CA TRP A 231 -6.71 -13.55 11.62
C TRP A 231 -5.52 -14.51 11.78
N LEU A 232 -4.39 -14.04 12.31
CA LEU A 232 -3.21 -14.88 12.53
C LEU A 232 -3.46 -16.01 13.54
N THR A 233 -4.31 -15.77 14.54
CA THR A 233 -4.73 -16.81 15.49
C THR A 233 -5.70 -17.80 14.85
N ASP A 234 -6.69 -17.33 14.09
CA ASP A 234 -7.70 -18.17 13.44
C ASP A 234 -7.08 -19.14 12.42
N PHE A 235 -5.98 -18.75 11.77
CA PHE A 235 -5.24 -19.56 10.80
C PHE A 235 -3.96 -20.20 11.38
N GLU A 236 -3.84 -20.27 12.70
CA GLU A 236 -2.77 -21.00 13.42
C GLU A 236 -1.34 -20.51 13.14
N PHE A 237 -1.15 -19.24 12.77
CA PHE A 237 0.18 -18.62 12.75
C PHE A 237 0.62 -18.18 14.16
N VAL A 238 -0.35 -17.88 15.02
CA VAL A 238 -0.18 -17.53 16.44
C VAL A 238 -1.01 -18.48 17.29
N LYS A 239 -0.45 -18.94 18.41
CA LYS A 239 -1.14 -19.81 19.36
C LYS A 239 -2.32 -19.08 20.02
N ALA A 240 -3.49 -19.71 20.09
CA ALA A 240 -4.70 -19.13 20.69
C ALA A 240 -4.56 -18.73 22.17
N GLY A 241 -3.68 -19.42 22.92
CA GLY A 241 -3.37 -19.09 24.33
C GLY A 241 -2.22 -18.09 24.51
N GLY A 242 -1.62 -17.59 23.43
CA GLY A 242 -0.40 -16.79 23.46
C GLY A 242 0.85 -17.60 23.83
N GLY A 243 1.92 -16.88 24.19
CA GLY A 243 3.17 -17.41 24.74
C GLY A 243 3.61 -16.57 25.95
N LEU A 244 4.68 -16.97 26.64
CA LEU A 244 5.22 -16.15 27.74
C LEU A 244 5.81 -14.84 27.22
N SER A 245 6.26 -14.84 25.96
CA SER A 245 6.66 -13.67 25.19
C SER A 245 5.92 -13.60 23.84
N PRO A 246 5.94 -12.44 23.15
CA PRO A 246 5.38 -12.34 21.80
C PRO A 246 6.01 -13.33 20.81
N SER A 247 7.31 -13.61 20.88
CA SER A 247 7.97 -14.56 19.97
C SER A 247 7.60 -16.02 20.26
N GLU A 248 7.36 -16.36 21.52
CA GLU A 248 6.90 -17.69 21.93
C GLU A 248 5.45 -17.99 21.51
N SER A 249 4.66 -16.94 21.25
CA SER A 249 3.29 -17.07 20.75
C SER A 249 3.24 -17.60 19.31
N LEU A 250 4.31 -17.47 18.53
CA LEU A 250 4.37 -17.93 17.15
C LEU A 250 4.41 -19.46 17.05
N THR A 251 3.63 -20.00 16.11
CA THR A 251 3.75 -21.41 15.68
C THR A 251 4.95 -21.58 14.74
N PRO A 252 5.39 -22.81 14.41
CA PRO A 252 6.41 -23.04 13.38
C PRO A 252 6.07 -22.34 12.06
N ARG A 253 4.80 -22.45 11.62
CA ARG A 253 4.27 -21.74 10.44
C ARG A 253 4.37 -20.22 10.57
N GLY A 254 3.97 -19.67 11.72
CA GLY A 254 4.11 -18.23 12.01
C GLY A 254 5.54 -17.74 11.97
N ARG A 255 6.49 -18.50 12.53
CA ARG A 255 7.93 -18.20 12.49
C ARG A 255 8.49 -18.26 11.08
N ALA A 256 8.12 -19.28 10.30
CA ALA A 256 8.52 -19.40 8.90
C ALA A 256 8.06 -18.19 8.08
N CYS A 257 6.81 -17.76 8.26
CA CYS A 257 6.27 -16.57 7.59
C CYS A 257 6.95 -15.27 8.05
N ALA A 258 7.27 -15.14 9.34
CA ALA A 258 7.91 -13.95 9.89
C ALA A 258 9.32 -13.70 9.33
N ALA A 259 10.02 -14.76 8.90
CA ALA A 259 11.38 -14.66 8.36
C ALA A 259 11.44 -13.87 7.03
N PHE A 260 10.37 -13.87 6.23
CA PHE A 260 10.36 -13.21 4.93
C PHE A 260 9.94 -11.73 5.04
N ALA A 261 10.75 -10.85 4.43
CA ALA A 261 10.50 -9.41 4.42
C ALA A 261 9.49 -8.99 3.32
N ASP A 262 9.45 -9.72 2.22
CA ASP A 262 8.64 -9.46 1.03
C ASP A 262 8.20 -10.79 0.39
N GLY A 263 7.60 -10.75 -0.82
CA GLY A 263 7.29 -11.97 -1.57
C GLY A 263 6.10 -12.80 -1.04
N GLN A 264 5.06 -12.17 -0.51
CA GLN A 264 3.91 -12.87 0.10
C GLN A 264 4.32 -13.85 1.22
N PRO A 265 4.87 -13.33 2.34
CA PRO A 265 5.40 -14.16 3.43
C PRO A 265 4.47 -15.23 3.99
N LEU A 266 3.16 -14.93 4.03
CA LEU A 266 2.14 -15.87 4.52
C LEU A 266 2.01 -17.12 3.66
N ILE A 267 2.23 -17.01 2.35
CA ILE A 267 2.15 -18.14 1.42
C ILE A 267 3.46 -18.91 1.46
N MET A 268 4.58 -18.20 1.29
CA MET A 268 5.92 -18.81 1.27
C MET A 268 6.19 -19.60 2.56
N GLY A 269 6.02 -18.97 3.72
CA GLY A 269 6.29 -19.60 4.99
C GLY A 269 5.34 -20.78 5.28
N THR A 270 4.10 -20.75 4.78
CA THR A 270 3.16 -21.87 4.91
C THR A 270 3.59 -23.05 4.05
N ILE A 271 3.89 -22.83 2.77
CA ILE A 271 4.35 -23.89 1.85
C ILE A 271 5.64 -24.55 2.39
N ILE A 272 6.58 -23.74 2.90
CA ILE A 272 7.82 -24.25 3.50
C ILE A 272 7.53 -25.03 4.79
N SER A 273 6.74 -24.45 5.71
CA SER A 273 6.44 -25.07 7.01
C SER A 273 5.62 -26.35 6.91
N ASP A 274 4.79 -26.48 5.88
CA ASP A 274 3.95 -27.65 5.65
C ASP A 274 4.71 -28.75 4.87
N GLY A 275 5.99 -28.52 4.53
CA GLY A 275 6.88 -29.54 3.96
C GLY A 275 6.72 -29.79 2.45
N TRP A 276 5.96 -28.96 1.74
CA TRP A 276 5.68 -29.13 0.30
C TRP A 276 6.95 -29.16 -0.58
N LEU A 277 8.03 -28.50 -0.15
CA LEU A 277 9.27 -28.42 -0.91
C LEU A 277 10.17 -29.66 -0.78
N ALA A 278 9.85 -30.61 0.11
CA ALA A 278 10.73 -31.74 0.41
C ALA A 278 11.08 -32.60 -0.82
N GLY A 279 10.16 -32.70 -1.79
CA GLY A 279 10.35 -33.46 -3.04
C GLY A 279 11.05 -32.69 -4.16
N LEU A 280 11.32 -31.39 -4.00
CA LEU A 280 11.84 -30.55 -5.08
C LEU A 280 13.37 -30.51 -5.14
N SER A 281 13.90 -30.46 -6.35
CA SER A 281 15.31 -30.15 -6.62
C SER A 281 15.61 -28.66 -6.42
N LEU A 282 16.89 -28.31 -6.24
CA LEU A 282 17.32 -26.92 -6.09
C LEU A 282 16.85 -26.02 -7.26
N PRO A 283 16.99 -26.40 -8.56
CA PRO A 283 16.43 -25.62 -9.66
C PRO A 283 14.92 -25.40 -9.57
N GLU A 284 14.16 -26.40 -9.11
CA GLU A 284 12.71 -26.31 -8.95
C GLU A 284 12.31 -25.36 -7.83
N VAL A 285 13.04 -25.37 -6.70
CA VAL A 285 12.85 -24.38 -5.62
C VAL A 285 13.17 -22.97 -6.12
N CYS A 286 14.21 -22.79 -6.94
CA CYS A 286 14.50 -21.49 -7.57
C CYS A 286 13.34 -21.03 -8.47
N GLY A 287 12.79 -21.94 -9.28
CA GLY A 287 11.62 -21.70 -10.11
C GLY A 287 10.39 -21.31 -9.30
N TRP A 288 10.12 -22.01 -8.20
CA TRP A 288 9.01 -21.71 -7.28
C TRP A 288 9.15 -20.34 -6.61
N ILE A 289 10.34 -19.98 -6.12
CA ILE A 289 10.59 -18.65 -5.52
C ILE A 289 10.26 -17.51 -6.50
N CYS A 290 10.48 -17.72 -7.80
CA CYS A 290 10.20 -16.70 -8.81
C CYS A 290 8.72 -16.27 -8.86
N LEU A 291 7.78 -17.10 -8.40
CA LEU A 291 6.36 -16.73 -8.32
C LEU A 291 6.13 -15.50 -7.44
N PHE A 292 6.98 -15.29 -6.44
CA PHE A 292 6.83 -14.23 -5.44
C PHE A 292 7.53 -12.92 -5.82
N LEU A 293 8.29 -12.92 -6.91
CA LEU A 293 9.04 -11.76 -7.37
C LEU A 293 8.12 -10.87 -8.23
N ARG A 294 7.84 -9.66 -7.73
CA ARG A 294 6.90 -8.69 -8.33
C ARG A 294 7.42 -8.05 -9.62
N GLU A 295 7.54 -8.83 -10.68
CA GLU A 295 7.97 -8.37 -12.02
C GLU A 295 6.85 -8.67 -13.03
N ARG A 296 5.64 -8.15 -12.74
CA ARG A 296 4.38 -8.37 -13.47
C ARG A 296 4.37 -7.92 -14.95
N ARG A 297 5.46 -7.36 -15.49
CA ARG A 297 5.51 -6.78 -16.83
C ARG A 297 6.52 -7.45 -17.75
N ILE A 298 6.69 -8.77 -17.64
CA ILE A 298 7.24 -9.52 -18.77
C ILE A 298 6.06 -9.77 -19.72
N ALA A 299 5.64 -8.71 -20.41
CA ALA A 299 4.69 -8.87 -21.51
C ALA A 299 5.39 -9.76 -22.56
N GLN A 300 4.76 -10.88 -22.91
CA GLN A 300 5.19 -11.70 -24.03
C GLN A 300 4.92 -10.89 -25.31
N THR A 301 5.88 -10.07 -25.76
CA THR A 301 5.73 -9.26 -26.99
C THR A 301 6.82 -9.53 -28.02
N ALA A 302 7.43 -10.71 -28.02
CA ALA A 302 8.42 -11.05 -29.04
C ALA A 302 8.08 -12.37 -29.75
N GLY A 303 8.18 -12.29 -31.09
CA GLY A 303 7.60 -13.21 -32.07
C GLY A 303 8.04 -14.66 -31.94
N GLU A 304 7.07 -15.54 -32.17
CA GLU A 304 7.10 -16.99 -31.98
C GLU A 304 8.16 -17.73 -32.83
N ALA A 305 8.76 -17.08 -33.83
CA ALA A 305 9.47 -17.79 -34.89
C ALA A 305 10.96 -18.09 -34.64
N ALA A 306 11.58 -17.58 -33.56
CA ALA A 306 13.03 -17.70 -33.33
C ALA A 306 13.44 -18.33 -31.98
N ARG A 307 12.48 -18.76 -31.16
CA ARG A 307 12.72 -19.15 -29.77
C ARG A 307 12.80 -20.68 -29.65
N GLY A 308 13.76 -21.19 -28.89
CA GLY A 308 13.75 -22.59 -28.45
C GLY A 308 12.52 -22.89 -27.59
N GLU A 309 12.40 -24.07 -27.00
CA GLU A 309 11.31 -24.33 -26.03
C GLU A 309 11.81 -24.04 -24.60
N LEU A 310 10.99 -23.33 -23.81
CA LEU A 310 11.20 -23.23 -22.37
C LEU A 310 10.88 -24.58 -21.70
N PRO A 311 11.58 -24.94 -20.61
CA PRO A 311 11.33 -26.20 -19.92
C PRO A 311 9.90 -26.28 -19.36
N SER A 312 9.33 -27.48 -19.42
CA SER A 312 8.07 -27.81 -18.75
C SER A 312 8.30 -28.08 -17.26
N PHE A 313 7.30 -27.79 -16.42
CA PHE A 313 7.36 -28.12 -15.00
C PHE A 313 7.24 -29.63 -14.78
N SER A 314 8.02 -30.15 -13.82
CA SER A 314 7.87 -31.52 -13.34
C SER A 314 6.54 -31.71 -12.61
N PRO A 315 6.04 -32.96 -12.46
CA PRO A 315 4.83 -33.23 -11.70
C PRO A 315 4.92 -32.73 -10.25
N ALA A 316 6.05 -32.91 -9.58
CA ALA A 316 6.26 -32.44 -8.21
C ALA A 316 6.19 -30.91 -8.11
N LEU A 317 6.79 -30.19 -9.06
CA LEU A 317 6.72 -28.73 -9.08
C LEU A 317 5.29 -28.23 -9.37
N GLN A 318 4.56 -28.93 -10.25
CA GLN A 318 3.16 -28.61 -10.53
C GLN A 318 2.27 -28.77 -9.29
N GLU A 319 2.46 -29.83 -8.50
CA GLU A 319 1.73 -30.01 -7.23
C GLU A 319 1.98 -28.87 -6.26
N VAL A 320 3.25 -28.46 -6.07
CA VAL A 320 3.60 -27.32 -5.22
C VAL A 320 3.00 -26.01 -5.75
N TYR A 321 2.92 -25.84 -7.07
CA TYR A 321 2.30 -24.66 -7.69
C TYR A 321 0.79 -24.64 -7.46
N HIS A 322 0.13 -25.79 -7.52
CA HIS A 322 -1.28 -25.92 -7.18
C HIS A 322 -1.53 -25.54 -5.72
N ALA A 323 -0.78 -26.11 -4.77
CA ALA A 323 -0.89 -25.73 -3.36
C ALA A 323 -0.61 -24.24 -3.12
N THR A 324 0.37 -23.66 -3.83
CA THR A 324 0.68 -22.23 -3.78
C THR A 324 -0.46 -21.38 -4.34
N ALA A 325 -1.09 -21.81 -5.44
CA ALA A 325 -2.21 -21.11 -6.07
C ALA A 325 -3.48 -21.16 -5.22
N GLU A 326 -3.76 -22.26 -4.52
CA GLU A 326 -4.89 -22.36 -3.58
C GLU A 326 -4.77 -21.35 -2.43
N LEU A 327 -3.57 -21.22 -1.85
CA LEU A 327 -3.29 -20.16 -0.86
C LEU A 327 -3.33 -18.76 -1.47
N GLY A 328 -2.91 -18.64 -2.74
CA GLY A 328 -3.03 -17.41 -3.53
C GLY A 328 -4.48 -16.96 -3.67
N GLU A 329 -5.39 -17.86 -4.02
CA GLU A 329 -6.83 -17.58 -4.15
C GLU A 329 -7.43 -17.10 -2.82
N GLN A 330 -7.09 -17.76 -1.70
CA GLN A 330 -7.54 -17.35 -0.36
C GLN A 330 -7.05 -15.96 0.05
N LEU A 331 -5.91 -15.52 -0.45
CA LEU A 331 -5.29 -14.23 -0.14
C LEU A 331 -5.41 -13.21 -1.29
N GLU A 332 -6.21 -13.52 -2.32
CA GLU A 332 -6.44 -12.69 -3.51
C GLU A 332 -5.11 -12.30 -4.23
N VAL A 333 -4.20 -13.27 -4.36
CA VAL A 333 -2.91 -13.13 -5.03
C VAL A 333 -2.85 -14.01 -6.27
N GLU A 334 -2.64 -13.38 -7.42
CA GLU A 334 -2.34 -14.05 -8.68
C GLU A 334 -0.83 -14.20 -8.90
N PHE A 335 -0.43 -15.34 -9.47
CA PHE A 335 0.96 -15.69 -9.77
C PHE A 335 1.17 -15.87 -11.28
N ASP A 336 2.29 -15.35 -11.78
CA ASP A 336 2.77 -15.61 -13.14
C ASP A 336 3.94 -16.61 -13.11
N THR A 337 3.94 -17.54 -14.05
CA THR A 337 4.92 -18.64 -14.11
C THR A 337 6.01 -18.41 -15.15
N THR A 338 5.97 -17.30 -15.90
CA THR A 338 6.93 -17.01 -16.97
C THR A 338 8.35 -16.95 -16.44
N LEU A 339 8.58 -16.18 -15.37
CA LEU A 339 9.90 -16.10 -14.72
C LEU A 339 10.40 -17.44 -14.20
N SER A 340 9.50 -18.27 -13.66
CA SER A 340 9.86 -19.61 -13.17
C SER A 340 10.45 -20.47 -14.28
N LYS A 341 9.85 -20.47 -15.49
CA LYS A 341 10.36 -21.23 -16.63
C LYS A 341 11.73 -20.75 -17.09
N MET A 342 11.92 -19.43 -17.09
CA MET A 342 13.20 -18.81 -17.47
C MET A 342 14.29 -19.12 -16.44
N MET A 343 13.94 -19.13 -15.14
CA MET A 343 14.85 -19.53 -14.08
C MET A 343 15.26 -21.00 -14.20
N LEU A 344 14.33 -21.89 -14.58
CA LEU A 344 14.67 -23.29 -14.85
C LEU A 344 15.64 -23.43 -16.03
N ASP A 345 15.40 -22.74 -17.15
CA ASP A 345 16.34 -22.75 -18.31
C ASP A 345 17.71 -22.17 -17.91
N TRP A 346 17.74 -21.12 -17.08
CA TRP A 346 18.98 -20.55 -16.54
C TRP A 346 19.74 -21.53 -15.66
N CYS A 347 19.07 -22.19 -14.71
CA CYS A 347 19.68 -23.19 -13.84
C CYS A 347 20.26 -24.37 -14.63
N GLU A 348 19.63 -24.76 -15.75
CA GLU A 348 20.09 -25.88 -16.57
C GLU A 348 21.21 -25.48 -17.55
N LYS A 349 21.08 -24.35 -18.23
CA LYS A 349 21.95 -23.96 -19.36
C LYS A 349 22.96 -22.88 -19.02
N LYS A 350 22.71 -22.06 -18.00
CA LYS A 350 23.51 -20.87 -17.63
C LYS A 350 23.85 -19.95 -18.80
N ASP A 351 22.95 -19.84 -19.76
CA ASP A 351 23.15 -19.03 -20.96
C ASP A 351 22.18 -17.84 -20.98
N ILE A 352 22.73 -16.64 -20.75
CA ILE A 352 21.95 -15.41 -20.70
C ILE A 352 21.43 -15.03 -22.08
N GLY A 353 22.08 -15.46 -23.16
CA GLY A 353 21.63 -15.24 -24.53
C GLY A 353 20.33 -15.97 -24.82
N ARG A 354 20.17 -17.19 -24.30
CA ARG A 354 18.89 -17.93 -24.37
C ARG A 354 17.79 -17.17 -23.65
N VAL A 355 18.03 -16.76 -22.41
CA VAL A 355 17.07 -16.00 -21.60
C VAL A 355 16.71 -14.67 -22.29
N ALA A 356 17.70 -13.95 -22.83
CA ALA A 356 17.50 -12.69 -23.54
C ALA A 356 16.63 -12.86 -24.80
N GLY A 357 16.64 -14.04 -25.43
CA GLY A 357 15.73 -14.36 -26.53
C GLY A 357 14.26 -14.28 -26.14
N TRP A 358 13.93 -14.44 -24.85
CA TRP A 358 12.57 -14.42 -24.30
C TRP A 358 12.13 -13.06 -23.76
N LEU A 359 13.08 -12.15 -23.52
CA LEU A 359 12.82 -10.83 -22.93
C LEU A 359 12.97 -9.72 -23.97
N ASP A 360 12.26 -8.62 -23.77
CA ASP A 360 12.64 -7.37 -24.42
C ASP A 360 14.01 -6.92 -23.91
N ALA A 361 14.81 -6.29 -24.78
CA ALA A 361 16.18 -5.88 -24.44
C ALA A 361 16.27 -5.01 -23.18
N HIS A 362 15.27 -4.17 -22.93
CA HIS A 362 15.21 -3.31 -21.75
C HIS A 362 14.88 -4.06 -20.44
N MET A 363 14.39 -5.29 -20.53
CA MET A 363 13.99 -6.15 -19.41
C MET A 363 15.09 -7.13 -18.98
N LEU A 364 16.21 -7.23 -19.71
CA LEU A 364 17.29 -8.14 -19.33
C LEU A 364 17.86 -7.83 -17.93
N GLY A 365 17.97 -6.55 -17.60
CA GLY A 365 18.40 -6.12 -16.25
C GLY A 365 17.40 -6.45 -15.15
N VAL A 366 16.12 -6.71 -15.50
CA VAL A 366 15.12 -7.22 -14.56
C VAL A 366 15.45 -8.67 -14.20
N PHE A 367 15.69 -9.53 -15.20
CA PHE A 367 16.05 -10.93 -14.97
C PHE A 367 17.32 -11.08 -14.12
N VAL A 368 18.36 -10.28 -14.37
CA VAL A 368 19.58 -10.29 -13.56
C VAL A 368 19.26 -9.99 -12.08
N LYS A 369 18.38 -9.02 -11.82
CA LYS A 369 17.92 -8.73 -10.45
C LYS A 369 17.09 -9.87 -9.88
N THR A 370 16.25 -10.53 -10.68
CA THR A 370 15.49 -11.72 -10.29
C THR A 370 16.43 -12.79 -9.75
N VAL A 371 17.51 -13.11 -10.48
CA VAL A 371 18.50 -14.12 -10.04
C VAL A 371 19.12 -13.75 -8.69
N LEU A 372 19.58 -12.50 -8.53
CA LEU A 372 20.13 -12.02 -7.26
C LEU A 372 19.11 -12.08 -6.11
N ARG A 373 17.84 -11.79 -6.39
CA ARG A 373 16.76 -11.91 -5.38
C ARG A 373 16.51 -13.37 -5.02
N VAL A 374 16.51 -14.29 -5.98
CA VAL A 374 16.34 -15.73 -5.69
C VAL A 374 17.44 -16.22 -4.75
N VAL A 375 18.70 -15.80 -4.94
CA VAL A 375 19.80 -16.11 -3.99
C VAL A 375 19.42 -15.65 -2.58
N SER A 376 19.07 -14.36 -2.41
CA SER A 376 18.69 -13.83 -1.09
C SER A 376 17.48 -14.55 -0.46
N TYR A 377 16.49 -14.94 -1.26
CA TYR A 377 15.34 -15.70 -0.78
C TYR A 377 15.70 -17.14 -0.39
N LEU A 378 16.64 -17.78 -1.08
CA LEU A 378 17.14 -19.10 -0.74
C LEU A 378 17.90 -19.08 0.58
N ASP A 379 18.70 -18.04 0.84
CA ASP A 379 19.36 -17.86 2.13
C ASP A 379 18.35 -17.81 3.28
N VAL A 380 17.30 -17.00 3.15
CA VAL A 380 16.21 -16.94 4.16
C VAL A 380 15.47 -18.27 4.25
N THR A 381 15.17 -18.91 3.12
CA THR A 381 14.50 -20.22 3.09
C THR A 381 15.31 -21.28 3.83
N ARG A 382 16.64 -21.28 3.67
CA ARG A 382 17.54 -22.19 4.39
C ARG A 382 17.52 -21.92 5.89
N GLU A 383 17.56 -20.66 6.33
CA GLU A 383 17.42 -20.33 7.75
C GLU A 383 16.10 -20.84 8.34
N VAL A 384 15.00 -20.70 7.60
CA VAL A 384 13.68 -21.23 8.00
C VAL A 384 13.70 -22.75 8.11
N LEU A 385 14.22 -23.45 7.09
CA LEU A 385 14.32 -24.92 7.10
C LEU A 385 15.15 -25.43 8.27
N LEU A 386 16.24 -24.75 8.60
CA LEU A 386 17.07 -25.07 9.76
C LEU A 386 16.27 -24.94 11.07
N GLY A 387 15.48 -23.87 11.20
CA GLY A 387 14.60 -23.65 12.36
C GLY A 387 13.44 -24.65 12.46
N LEU A 388 13.05 -25.27 11.34
CA LEU A 388 12.04 -26.33 11.27
C LEU A 388 12.62 -27.74 11.41
N HIS A 389 13.95 -27.87 11.50
CA HIS A 389 14.68 -29.15 11.52
C HIS A 389 14.59 -29.97 10.21
N GLU A 390 14.36 -29.29 9.07
CA GLU A 390 14.30 -29.90 7.73
C GLU A 390 15.69 -29.96 7.07
N TYR A 391 16.57 -30.78 7.66
CA TYR A 391 18.00 -30.81 7.30
C TYR A 391 18.29 -31.33 5.89
N GLU A 392 17.47 -32.25 5.36
CA GLU A 392 17.70 -32.83 4.04
C GLU A 392 17.55 -31.77 2.94
N LEU A 393 16.42 -31.06 2.95
CA LEU A 393 16.18 -29.99 1.99
C LEU A 393 17.17 -28.83 2.22
N TYR A 394 17.46 -28.47 3.48
CA TYR A 394 18.47 -27.46 3.80
C TYR A 394 19.81 -27.75 3.11
N ASN A 395 20.31 -28.99 3.21
CA ASN A 395 21.58 -29.39 2.59
C ASN A 395 21.48 -29.40 1.07
N ARG A 396 20.34 -29.79 0.50
CA ARG A 396 20.09 -29.76 -0.95
C ARG A 396 20.19 -28.34 -1.54
N LEU A 397 19.90 -27.32 -0.73
CA LEU A 397 19.93 -25.92 -1.15
C LEU A 397 21.27 -25.21 -0.89
N ASP A 398 22.28 -25.88 -0.31
CA ASP A 398 23.53 -25.22 0.11
C ASP A 398 24.30 -24.56 -1.05
N HIS A 399 24.44 -25.26 -2.18
CA HIS A 399 25.20 -24.78 -3.35
C HIS A 399 24.40 -23.90 -4.31
N HIS A 400 23.36 -23.23 -3.83
CA HIS A 400 22.50 -22.39 -4.69
C HIS A 400 23.23 -21.20 -5.32
N THR A 401 24.22 -20.63 -4.64
CA THR A 401 25.04 -19.54 -5.18
C THR A 401 25.82 -20.03 -6.40
N ASP A 402 26.47 -21.19 -6.31
CA ASP A 402 27.22 -21.78 -7.43
C ASP A 402 26.31 -22.14 -8.60
N LEU A 403 25.06 -22.51 -8.36
CA LEU A 403 24.07 -22.76 -9.42
C LEU A 403 23.63 -21.47 -10.11
N LEU A 404 23.30 -20.43 -9.34
CA LEU A 404 22.63 -19.24 -9.88
C LEU A 404 23.59 -18.19 -10.41
N LEU A 405 24.75 -18.06 -9.79
CA LEU A 405 25.73 -17.03 -10.14
C LEU A 405 26.61 -17.48 -11.31
N GLY A 406 26.83 -16.55 -12.25
CA GLY A 406 27.65 -16.80 -13.43
C GLY A 406 27.40 -15.80 -14.56
N GLY A 407 28.43 -15.61 -15.40
CA GLY A 407 28.36 -14.73 -16.57
C GLY A 407 27.97 -13.30 -16.21
N LEU A 408 27.02 -12.72 -16.96
CA LEU A 408 26.56 -11.34 -16.80
C LEU A 408 25.91 -11.06 -15.43
N VAL A 409 25.45 -12.08 -14.72
CA VAL A 409 24.78 -11.94 -13.41
C VAL A 409 25.76 -11.50 -12.32
N THR A 410 27.04 -11.87 -12.44
CA THR A 410 28.09 -11.62 -11.43
C THR A 410 29.24 -10.79 -11.94
N ASN A 411 29.00 -9.92 -12.91
CA ASN A 411 30.05 -8.99 -13.34
C ASN A 411 30.48 -8.10 -12.19
N GLU A 412 31.79 -7.91 -12.04
CA GLU A 412 32.34 -6.98 -11.08
C GLU A 412 31.81 -5.57 -11.35
N SER A 413 31.50 -4.86 -10.26
CA SER A 413 31.08 -3.47 -10.35
C SER A 413 32.21 -2.65 -10.94
N LEU A 414 31.94 -1.91 -12.02
CA LEU A 414 32.90 -0.98 -12.62
C LEU A 414 33.35 0.15 -11.66
N TYR A 415 32.66 0.31 -10.52
CA TYR A 415 33.03 1.26 -9.46
C TYR A 415 34.01 0.67 -8.45
N LEU A 416 34.17 -0.65 -8.41
CA LEU A 416 35.21 -1.32 -7.64
C LEU A 416 36.45 -1.42 -8.52
N THR A 417 37.19 -0.33 -8.64
CA THR A 417 38.58 -0.44 -9.09
C THR A 417 39.32 -1.19 -8.00
N MET A 418 39.58 -2.48 -8.22
CA MET A 418 40.68 -3.17 -7.54
C MET A 418 41.91 -2.30 -7.80
N ALA A 419 42.48 -1.72 -6.74
CA ALA A 419 43.73 -1.01 -6.84
C ALA A 419 44.79 -2.07 -7.17
N ASP A 420 45.12 -2.21 -8.46
CA ASP A 420 46.32 -2.90 -8.91
C ASP A 420 47.57 -2.15 -8.47
#